data_AF-C9L7S3-F1
#
_entry.id   AF-C9L7S3-F1
#
_cell.length_a   1.000
_cell.length_b   1.000
_cell.length_c   1.000
_cell.angle_alpha   90.00
_cell.angle_beta   90.00
_cell.angle_gamma   90.00
#
_symmetry.space_group_name_H-M   'P 1'
#
loop_
_entity.id
_entity.type
_entity.pdbx_description
1 polymer ?
#
loop_
_entity_poly.entity_id
_entity_poly.type
_entity_poly.pdbx_seq_one_letter_code
_entity_poly.pdbx_strand_id
1 'polypeptide(L)'
;MIEVKNGFECTDDDCMQCRKYIGDRKYMFIQALWLDAIDDEGIYSVVAGTIDVSKMTTEDIECAIYGYYDSIKNMEQKYEAALEDLDWLVAECEFESKITWEYGSRVVTEKRAEEIIQKFIDSDGEVFLNE
;
A
#
# COMPACT_ATOMS: atom_id res chain seq x y z
N MET A 1 -2.93 0.72 -17.62
CA MET A 1 -1.71 -0.04 -17.23
C MET A 1 -0.70 0.95 -16.68
N ILE A 2 -0.31 0.76 -15.42
CA ILE A 2 0.63 1.62 -14.70
C ILE A 2 2.06 1.32 -15.13
N GLU A 3 2.82 2.36 -15.44
CA GLU A 3 4.26 2.28 -15.70
C GLU A 3 5.02 2.58 -14.40
N VAL A 4 5.58 1.53 -13.79
CA VAL A 4 6.39 1.65 -12.58
C VAL A 4 7.77 2.26 -12.89
N LYS A 5 8.14 3.31 -12.16
CA LYS A 5 9.45 3.99 -12.26
C LYS A 5 9.80 4.66 -10.92
N ASN A 6 10.94 5.34 -10.87
CA ASN A 6 11.43 6.04 -9.67
C ASN A 6 11.59 5.15 -8.42
N GLY A 7 11.83 3.85 -8.64
CA GLY A 7 11.97 2.86 -7.56
C GLY A 7 10.64 2.38 -6.97
N PHE A 8 9.50 2.71 -7.61
CA PHE A 8 8.24 2.04 -7.34
C PHE A 8 8.23 0.63 -7.96
N GLU A 9 7.55 -0.28 -7.27
CA GLU A 9 7.29 -1.66 -7.67
C GLU A 9 5.78 -1.90 -7.51
N CYS A 10 5.16 -2.61 -8.45
CA CYS A 10 3.78 -3.05 -8.28
C CYS A 10 3.78 -4.26 -7.34
N THR A 11 2.95 -4.23 -6.29
CA THR A 11 2.82 -5.33 -5.33
C THR A 11 1.51 -6.09 -5.46
N ASP A 12 0.46 -5.45 -6.00
CA ASP A 12 -0.80 -6.09 -6.35
C ASP A 12 -1.43 -5.40 -7.58
N ASP A 13 -1.56 -6.13 -8.69
CA ASP A 13 -2.13 -5.63 -9.93
C ASP A 13 -3.66 -5.44 -9.83
N ASP A 14 -4.36 -6.23 -9.01
CA ASP A 14 -5.84 -6.22 -8.92
C ASP A 14 -6.37 -4.93 -8.28
N CYS A 15 -5.59 -4.35 -7.36
CA CYS A 15 -5.88 -3.06 -6.72
C CYS A 15 -4.91 -1.94 -7.12
N MET A 16 -4.09 -2.18 -8.17
CA MET A 16 -3.09 -1.23 -8.65
C MET A 16 -2.11 -0.75 -7.56
N GLN A 17 -1.85 -1.58 -6.56
CA GLN A 17 -0.97 -1.23 -5.44
C GLN A 17 0.47 -1.15 -5.91
N CYS A 18 1.09 -0.02 -5.61
CA CYS A 18 2.50 0.23 -5.84
C CYS A 18 3.19 0.66 -4.54
N ARG A 19 4.42 0.20 -4.35
CA ARG A 19 5.26 0.49 -3.20
C ARG A 19 6.61 1.04 -3.64
N LYS A 20 7.19 1.95 -2.86
CA LYS A 20 8.58 2.36 -2.97
C LYS A 20 9.28 2.26 -1.61
N TYR A 21 10.46 1.64 -1.56
CA TYR A 21 11.34 1.73 -0.39
C TYR A 21 12.03 3.10 -0.37
N ILE A 22 11.90 3.85 0.73
CA ILE A 22 12.44 5.21 0.86
C ILE A 22 13.56 5.32 1.91
N GLY A 23 14.11 4.18 2.36
CA GLY A 23 15.18 4.12 3.35
C GLY A 23 14.70 3.95 4.78
N ASP A 24 15.61 3.61 5.70
CA ASP A 24 15.35 3.50 7.15
C ASP A 24 14.12 2.64 7.51
N ARG A 25 13.93 1.51 6.82
CA ARG A 25 12.76 0.61 7.01
C ARG A 25 11.41 1.31 6.78
N LYS A 26 11.38 2.31 5.89
CA LYS A 26 10.18 3.03 5.48
C LYS A 26 9.78 2.72 4.04
N TYR A 27 8.47 2.66 3.85
CA TYR A 27 7.86 2.34 2.57
C TYR A 27 6.73 3.31 2.28
N MET A 28 6.72 3.85 1.06
CA MET A 28 5.64 4.65 0.54
C MET A 28 4.74 3.74 -0.29
N PHE A 29 3.44 3.87 -0.10
CA PHE A 29 2.42 3.10 -0.81
C PHE A 29 1.41 4.00 -1.49
N ILE A 30 0.85 3.49 -2.57
CA ILE A 30 -0.35 4.01 -3.21
C ILE A 30 -1.16 2.84 -3.76
N GLN A 31 -2.49 2.86 -3.61
CA GLN A 31 -3.39 1.81 -4.11
C GLN A 31 -4.74 2.39 -4.54
N ALA A 32 -5.45 1.68 -5.41
CA ALA A 32 -6.85 1.92 -5.69
C ALA A 32 -7.72 1.00 -4.83
N LEU A 33 -8.41 1.56 -3.85
CA LEU A 33 -9.41 0.84 -3.08
C LEU A 33 -10.69 0.72 -3.89
N TRP A 34 -11.09 -0.51 -4.19
CA TRP A 34 -12.41 -0.75 -4.76
C TRP A 34 -13.48 -0.49 -3.69
N LEU A 35 -14.40 0.43 -3.98
CA LEU A 35 -15.54 0.69 -3.13
C LEU A 35 -16.70 -0.11 -3.71
N ASP A 36 -17.08 -1.18 -3.02
CA ASP A 36 -18.27 -1.99 -3.36
C ASP A 36 -19.44 -1.05 -3.65
N ALA A 37 -19.81 -0.91 -4.92
CA ALA A 37 -20.85 0.00 -5.35
C ALA A 37 -22.07 -0.72 -5.84
N ILE A 38 -23.17 -0.02 -5.60
CA ILE A 38 -24.56 -0.39 -5.79
C ILE A 38 -24.92 -0.55 -7.28
N ASP A 39 -24.03 -0.17 -8.19
CA ASP A 39 -24.20 -0.21 -9.65
C ASP A 39 -22.92 -0.76 -10.35
N ASP A 40 -23.08 -1.48 -11.46
CA ASP A 40 -22.06 -2.27 -12.19
C ASP A 40 -20.82 -1.50 -12.75
N GLU A 41 -20.66 -0.21 -12.45
CA GLU A 41 -19.46 0.56 -12.78
C GLU A 41 -18.55 0.61 -11.54
N GLY A 42 -17.42 -0.11 -11.57
CA GLY A 42 -16.45 -0.12 -10.49
C GLY A 42 -15.98 1.29 -10.14
N ILE A 43 -16.27 1.72 -8.92
CA ILE A 43 -15.80 2.99 -8.36
C ILE A 43 -14.66 2.73 -7.38
N TYR A 44 -13.68 3.61 -7.42
CA TYR A 44 -12.45 3.49 -6.64
C TYR A 44 -12.22 4.73 -5.79
N SER A 45 -11.47 4.56 -4.71
CA SER A 45 -10.79 5.66 -4.03
C SER A 45 -9.30 5.36 -4.05
N VAL A 46 -8.49 6.28 -4.54
CA VAL A 46 -7.03 6.12 -4.49
C VAL A 46 -6.56 6.60 -3.12
N VAL A 47 -5.72 5.81 -2.45
CA VAL A 47 -5.13 6.17 -1.16
C VAL A 47 -3.63 6.02 -1.20
N ALA A 48 -2.92 6.86 -0.46
CA ALA A 48 -1.47 6.81 -0.37
C ALA A 48 -0.99 7.16 1.04
N GLY A 49 0.21 6.69 1.38
CA GLY A 49 0.84 7.03 2.65
C GLY A 49 2.17 6.34 2.86
N THR A 50 2.87 6.78 3.90
CA THR A 50 4.15 6.19 4.31
C THR A 50 3.99 5.35 5.57
N ILE A 51 4.60 4.16 5.57
CA ILE A 51 4.72 3.29 6.73
C ILE A 51 6.18 3.27 7.19
N ASP A 52 6.40 3.39 8.49
CA ASP A 52 7.72 3.43 9.13
C ASP A 52 7.86 2.27 10.12
N VAL A 53 8.35 1.13 9.63
CA VAL A 53 8.47 -0.10 10.43
C VAL A 53 9.51 0.06 11.54
N SER A 54 10.47 0.99 11.39
CA SER A 54 11.48 1.26 12.41
C SER A 54 10.89 1.77 13.75
N LYS A 55 9.66 2.29 13.71
CA LYS A 55 8.93 2.79 14.88
C LYS A 55 7.96 1.77 15.47
N MET A 56 7.77 0.63 14.83
CA MET A 56 6.82 -0.39 15.26
C MET A 56 7.45 -1.28 16.33
N THR A 57 6.71 -1.52 17.40
CA THR A 57 7.03 -2.56 18.38
C THR A 57 6.63 -3.93 17.83
N THR A 58 7.08 -5.03 18.47
CA THR A 58 6.62 -6.38 18.11
C THR A 58 5.09 -6.51 18.20
N GLU A 59 4.45 -5.85 19.17
CA GLU A 59 2.99 -5.87 19.30
C GLU A 59 2.32 -5.11 18.14
N ASP A 60 2.87 -3.96 17.73
CA ASP A 60 2.36 -3.23 16.56
C ASP A 60 2.48 -4.09 15.28
N ILE A 61 3.59 -4.81 15.13
CA ILE A 61 3.81 -5.72 13.99
C ILE A 61 2.80 -6.86 14.00
N GLU A 62 2.59 -7.52 15.14
CA GLU A 62 1.59 -8.59 15.27
C GLU A 62 0.18 -8.07 14.95
N CYS A 63 -0.17 -6.87 15.41
CA CYS A 63 -1.45 -6.22 15.08
C CYS A 63 -1.59 -5.94 13.58
N ALA A 64 -0.55 -5.41 12.93
CA ALA A 64 -0.56 -5.09 11.50
C ALA A 64 -0.80 -6.33 10.64
N ILE A 65 -0.14 -7.45 10.98
CA ILE A 65 -0.20 -8.68 10.19
C ILE A 65 -1.41 -9.56 10.50
N TYR A 66 -2.13 -9.31 11.60
CA TYR A 66 -3.17 -10.19 12.14
C TYR A 66 -4.29 -10.54 11.15
N GLY A 67 -4.60 -9.64 10.20
CA GLY A 67 -5.59 -9.90 9.15
C GLY A 67 -5.15 -10.92 8.10
N TYR A 68 -3.86 -11.23 8.02
CA TYR A 68 -3.23 -12.00 6.95
C TYR A 68 -2.46 -13.22 7.47
N TYR A 69 -1.95 -13.13 8.70
CA TYR A 69 -1.07 -14.12 9.34
C TYR A 69 -1.47 -14.32 10.80
N ASP A 70 -1.43 -15.57 11.26
CA ASP A 70 -1.76 -15.91 12.66
C ASP A 70 -0.72 -15.39 13.67
N SER A 71 0.53 -15.19 13.24
CA SER A 71 1.64 -14.66 14.06
C SER A 71 2.86 -14.29 13.19
N ILE A 72 3.81 -13.54 13.75
CA ILE A 72 5.11 -13.27 13.10
C ILE A 72 5.81 -14.56 12.70
N LYS A 73 5.80 -15.57 13.57
CA LYS A 73 6.45 -16.86 13.29
C LYS A 73 5.81 -17.58 12.10
N ASN A 74 4.47 -17.50 11.97
CA ASN A 74 3.78 -18.07 10.82
C ASN A 74 4.19 -17.37 9.51
N MET A 75 4.31 -16.04 9.56
CA MET A 75 4.81 -15.24 8.43
C MET A 75 6.25 -15.60 8.06
N GLU A 76 7.19 -15.62 9.03
CA GLU A 76 8.60 -16.02 8.81
C GLU A 76 8.72 -17.42 8.19
N GLN A 77 7.90 -18.37 8.66
CA GLN A 77 7.87 -19.73 8.13
C GLN A 77 7.35 -19.80 6.70
N LYS A 78 6.34 -19.00 6.34
CA LYS A 78 5.76 -18.99 4.99
C LYS A 78 6.74 -18.46 3.96
N TYR A 79 7.55 -17.47 4.33
CA TYR A 79 8.52 -16.83 3.43
C TYR A 79 9.95 -17.35 3.59
N GLU A 80 10.19 -18.29 4.52
CA GLU A 80 11.51 -18.82 4.85
C GLU A 80 12.55 -17.71 5.12
N ALA A 81 12.13 -16.64 5.79
CA ALA A 81 12.92 -15.43 6.02
C ALA A 81 12.75 -14.92 7.46
N ALA A 82 13.75 -14.20 7.96
CA ALA A 82 13.67 -13.55 9.27
C ALA A 82 12.79 -12.28 9.19
N LEU A 83 12.19 -11.88 10.30
CA LEU A 83 11.32 -10.70 10.37
C LEU A 83 11.98 -9.43 9.79
N GLU A 84 13.28 -9.25 9.99
CA GLU A 84 14.04 -8.09 9.48
C GLU A 84 14.11 -8.03 7.94
N ASP A 85 14.00 -9.17 7.26
CA ASP A 85 13.94 -9.25 5.80
C ASP A 85 12.50 -9.10 5.26
N LEU A 86 11.50 -9.05 6.17
CA LEU A 86 10.07 -9.00 5.88
C LEU A 86 9.43 -7.64 6.18
N ASP A 87 10.23 -6.60 6.42
CA ASP A 87 9.74 -5.25 6.70
C ASP A 87 8.76 -4.73 5.65
N TRP A 88 9.01 -5.03 4.37
CA TRP A 88 8.12 -4.60 3.28
C TRP A 88 6.73 -5.21 3.39
N LEU A 89 6.63 -6.46 3.88
CA LEU A 89 5.39 -7.19 4.04
C LEU A 89 4.63 -6.70 5.28
N VAL A 90 5.36 -6.45 6.37
CA VAL A 90 4.80 -5.78 7.56
C VAL A 90 4.23 -4.42 7.19
N ALA A 91 4.98 -3.64 6.40
CA ALA A 91 4.56 -2.32 5.97
C ALA A 91 3.31 -2.36 5.08
N GLU A 92 3.20 -3.36 4.20
CA GLU A 92 2.03 -3.59 3.35
C GLU A 92 0.80 -3.96 4.18
N CYS A 93 0.92 -4.94 5.10
CA CYS A 93 -0.17 -5.31 6.00
C CYS A 93 -0.64 -4.14 6.88
N GLU A 94 0.28 -3.33 7.40
CA GLU A 94 -0.06 -2.10 8.14
C GLU A 94 -0.76 -1.07 7.25
N PHE A 95 -0.33 -0.90 6.00
CA PHE A 95 -0.96 0.02 5.07
C PHE A 95 -2.39 -0.38 4.71
N GLU A 96 -2.65 -1.67 4.53
CA GLU A 96 -3.97 -2.21 4.16
C GLU A 96 -4.93 -2.34 5.36
N SER A 97 -4.41 -2.54 6.57
CA SER A 97 -5.23 -2.63 7.80
C SER A 97 -5.66 -1.26 8.36
N LYS A 98 -5.10 -0.15 7.83
CA LYS A 98 -5.45 1.20 8.25
C LYS A 98 -6.90 1.57 7.92
N ILE A 99 -7.52 2.30 8.85
CA ILE A 99 -8.84 2.92 8.65
C ILE A 99 -8.71 4.29 7.96
N THR A 100 -7.53 4.90 8.02
CA THR A 100 -7.24 6.22 7.44
C THR A 100 -5.83 6.29 6.86
N TRP A 101 -5.69 6.93 5.71
CA TRP A 101 -4.42 7.16 5.02
C TRP A 101 -4.02 8.64 5.06
N GLU A 102 -2.75 8.92 4.75
CA GLU A 102 -2.23 10.28 4.66
C GLU A 102 -2.93 11.05 3.54
N TYR A 103 -3.17 10.37 2.41
CA TYR A 103 -3.92 10.87 1.28
C TYR A 103 -5.05 9.92 0.91
N GLY A 104 -6.17 10.48 0.47
CA GLY A 104 -7.28 9.76 -0.10
C GLY A 104 -8.01 10.65 -1.09
N SER A 105 -8.26 10.17 -2.30
CA SER A 105 -9.02 10.91 -3.32
C SER A 105 -10.52 10.89 -3.01
N ARG A 106 -11.32 11.61 -3.80
CA ARG A 106 -12.75 11.30 -3.88
C ARG A 106 -12.95 9.95 -4.60
N VAL A 107 -14.21 9.54 -4.65
CA VAL A 107 -14.66 8.44 -5.49
C VAL A 107 -14.42 8.78 -6.96
N VAL A 108 -13.70 7.92 -7.66
CA VAL A 108 -13.27 8.09 -9.05
C VAL A 108 -13.50 6.81 -9.86
N THR A 109 -13.49 6.93 -11.19
CA THR A 109 -13.50 5.76 -12.10
C THR A 109 -12.13 5.07 -12.11
N GLU A 110 -12.07 3.82 -12.56
CA GLU A 110 -10.81 3.07 -12.73
C GLU A 110 -9.76 3.87 -13.51
N LYS A 111 -10.12 4.41 -14.68
CA LYS A 111 -9.23 5.23 -15.51
C LYS A 111 -8.67 6.43 -14.75
N ARG A 112 -9.51 7.09 -13.93
CA ARG A 112 -9.05 8.23 -13.15
C ARG A 112 -8.16 7.77 -11.99
N ALA A 113 -8.42 6.62 -11.39
CA ALA A 113 -7.53 6.02 -10.41
C ALA A 113 -6.14 5.76 -11.02
N GLU A 114 -6.07 5.17 -12.21
CA GLU A 114 -4.80 4.98 -12.95
C GLU A 114 -4.05 6.31 -13.14
N GLU A 115 -4.75 7.39 -13.53
CA GLU A 115 -4.13 8.70 -13.73
C GLU A 115 -3.54 9.29 -12.42
N ILE A 116 -4.25 9.14 -11.30
CA ILE A 116 -3.78 9.60 -9.98
C ILE A 116 -2.54 8.81 -9.58
N ILE A 117 -2.57 7.48 -9.71
CA ILE A 117 -1.46 6.59 -9.35
C ILE A 117 -0.25 6.88 -10.23
N GLN A 118 -0.44 6.96 -11.54
CA GLN A 118 0.64 7.29 -12.46
C GLN A 118 1.25 8.65 -12.14
N LYS A 119 0.42 9.67 -11.83
CA LYS A 119 0.94 10.99 -11.48
C LYS A 119 1.78 10.97 -10.21
N PHE A 120 1.34 10.22 -9.20
CA PHE A 120 2.08 10.04 -7.95
C PHE A 120 3.45 9.41 -8.20
N ILE A 121 3.49 8.28 -8.93
CA ILE A 121 4.72 7.59 -9.31
C ILE A 121 5.64 8.51 -10.14
N ASP A 122 5.10 9.21 -11.13
CA ASP A 122 5.84 10.14 -12.00
C ASP A 122 6.50 11.27 -11.23
N SER A 123 5.83 11.75 -10.18
CA SER A 123 6.32 12.80 -9.29
C SER A 123 7.22 12.29 -8.17
N ASP A 124 7.54 11.00 -8.18
CA ASP A 124 8.30 10.34 -7.11
C ASP A 124 7.65 10.43 -5.72
N GLY A 125 6.32 10.41 -5.68
CA GLY A 125 5.52 10.52 -4.46
C GLY A 125 5.21 11.95 -3.99
N GLU A 126 5.69 12.97 -4.69
CA GLU A 126 5.52 14.38 -4.30
C GLU A 126 4.14 14.97 -4.63
N VAL A 127 3.40 14.38 -5.57
CA VAL A 127 2.13 14.91 -6.06
C VAL A 127 1.03 13.87 -5.95
N PHE A 128 0.08 14.12 -5.05
CA PHE A 128 -1.18 13.39 -4.97
C PHE A 128 -2.35 14.25 -5.49
N LEU A 129 -3.10 13.74 -6.48
CA LEU A 129 -4.25 14.44 -7.05
C LEU A 129 -5.50 14.17 -6.20
N ASN A 130 -5.87 15.14 -5.35
CA ASN A 130 -6.94 15.00 -4.35
C ASN A 130 -8.35 15.39 -4.86
N GLU A 131 -8.64 15.16 -6.14
CA GLU A 131 -9.90 15.62 -6.78
C GLU A 131 -11.09 14.69 -6.56
#